data_AF-A0A1I3SYY2-F1
#
_entry.id   AF-A0A1I3SYY2-F1
#
_cell.length_a   1.000
_cell.length_b   1.000
_cell.length_c   1.000
_cell.angle_alpha   90.00
_cell.angle_beta   90.00
_cell.angle_gamma   90.00
#
_symmetry.space_group_name_H-M   'P 1'
#
loop_
_entity.id
_entity.type
_entity.pdbx_description
1 polymer ?
#
loop_
_entity_poly.entity_id
_entity_poly.type
_entity_poly.pdbx_seq_one_letter_code
_entity_poly.pdbx_strand_id
1 'polypeptide(L)'
;MKLLKSTALVLVLLCSKSMAYASQVEKISDPLKWPAQCDAVKFSDEDKYLERLPDIVPSNADSAQLKAIKKISSGPRGCIFGPFSVLLRSPELLNRVQMLGEHVRFTSPLPKSIREFAILIVGREVQSPYEWYIHEPIALRSGVSRHTADALAAQRIPENMTYDETIVYQFITELNKTHMVKNATYDAVKSRFGESGIVELTALDGYFSLLGKELNVARKPVPENVLLPFNPPWKINS
;
A
#
# COMPACT_ATOMS: atom_id res chain seq x y z
N MET A 1 -7.96 14.41 -38.56
CA MET A 1 -6.76 13.54 -38.52
C MET A 1 -5.65 13.96 -37.53
N LYS A 2 -5.88 14.90 -36.58
CA LYS A 2 -4.87 15.30 -35.57
C LYS A 2 -5.07 14.73 -34.15
N LEU A 3 -6.24 14.17 -33.82
CA LEU A 3 -6.50 13.60 -32.49
C LEU A 3 -5.86 12.22 -32.23
N LEU A 4 -5.65 11.40 -33.27
CA LEU A 4 -5.15 10.02 -33.11
C LEU A 4 -3.64 9.93 -32.78
N LYS A 5 -2.86 10.96 -33.10
CA LYS A 5 -1.40 10.96 -32.80
C LYS A 5 -1.10 11.29 -31.34
N SER A 6 -1.99 12.01 -30.66
CA SER A 6 -1.80 12.39 -29.25
C SER A 6 -2.05 11.23 -28.29
N THR A 7 -3.06 10.40 -28.55
CA THR A 7 -3.36 9.22 -27.72
C THR A 7 -2.30 8.14 -27.86
N ALA A 8 -1.79 7.91 -29.07
CA ALA A 8 -0.70 6.96 -29.30
C ALA A 8 0.59 7.35 -28.55
N LEU A 9 0.95 8.65 -28.52
CA LEU A 9 2.13 9.13 -27.80
C LEU A 9 1.97 9.00 -26.28
N VAL A 10 0.77 9.29 -25.75
CA VAL A 10 0.45 9.10 -24.32
C VAL A 10 0.49 7.62 -23.93
N LEU A 11 -0.08 6.72 -24.76
CA LEU A 11 0.01 5.28 -24.53
C LEU A 11 1.45 4.76 -24.56
N VAL A 12 2.27 5.23 -25.51
CA VAL A 12 3.68 4.83 -25.61
C VAL A 12 4.48 5.32 -24.39
N LEU A 13 4.24 6.55 -23.92
CA LEU A 13 4.88 7.11 -22.72
C LEU A 13 4.45 6.40 -21.42
N LEU A 14 3.18 6.03 -21.31
CA LEU A 14 2.66 5.23 -20.19
C LEU A 14 3.25 3.81 -20.21
N CYS A 15 3.34 3.19 -21.39
CA CYS A 15 3.92 1.88 -21.58
C CYS A 15 5.44 1.88 -21.28
N SER A 16 6.18 2.91 -21.73
CA SER A 16 7.61 3.03 -21.42
C SER A 16 7.88 3.29 -19.94
N LYS A 17 7.04 4.09 -19.27
CA LYS A 17 7.13 4.27 -17.81
C LYS A 17 6.78 2.99 -17.05
N SER A 18 5.77 2.24 -17.48
CA SER A 18 5.39 0.94 -16.91
C SER A 18 6.51 -0.09 -17.07
N MET A 19 7.15 -0.18 -18.25
CA MET A 19 8.28 -1.09 -18.47
C MET A 19 9.51 -0.71 -17.64
N ALA A 20 9.85 0.59 -17.56
CA ALA A 20 10.97 1.06 -16.74
C ALA A 20 10.71 0.80 -15.25
N TYR A 21 9.49 1.04 -14.77
CA TYR A 21 9.07 0.73 -13.41
C TYR A 21 9.13 -0.77 -13.11
N ALA A 22 8.59 -1.63 -13.98
CA ALA A 22 8.65 -3.08 -13.82
C ALA A 22 10.10 -3.59 -13.68
N SER A 23 11.03 -3.03 -14.45
CA SER A 23 12.46 -3.38 -14.36
C SER A 23 13.16 -2.91 -13.07
N GLN A 24 12.63 -1.87 -12.39
CA GLN A 24 13.13 -1.42 -11.09
C GLN A 24 12.61 -2.28 -9.95
N VAL A 25 11.36 -2.75 -10.02
CA VAL A 25 10.75 -3.63 -9.00
C VAL A 25 11.53 -4.93 -8.81
N GLU A 26 12.13 -5.46 -9.89
CA GLU A 26 13.03 -6.63 -9.81
C GLU A 26 14.38 -6.32 -9.14
N LYS A 27 14.80 -5.03 -9.11
CA LYS A 27 16.10 -4.57 -8.61
C LYS A 27 16.04 -3.94 -7.22
N ILE A 28 14.86 -3.57 -6.72
CA ILE A 28 14.70 -3.08 -5.35
C ILE A 28 15.07 -4.24 -4.41
N SER A 29 16.12 -4.01 -3.62
CA SER A 29 16.54 -4.90 -2.54
C SER A 29 15.32 -5.33 -1.74
N ASP A 30 15.14 -6.65 -1.56
CA ASP A 30 13.96 -7.28 -0.96
C ASP A 30 13.27 -6.39 0.09
N PRO A 31 12.06 -5.88 -0.18
CA PRO A 31 11.34 -5.04 0.76
C PRO A 31 11.21 -5.72 2.12
N LEU A 32 11.25 -7.06 2.19
CA LEU A 32 11.15 -7.87 3.41
C LEU A 32 12.43 -7.90 4.28
N LYS A 33 13.56 -7.31 3.85
CA LYS A 33 14.78 -7.22 4.67
C LYS A 33 14.71 -6.05 5.67
N TRP A 34 13.78 -6.16 6.62
CA TRP A 34 13.59 -5.26 7.76
C TRP A 34 14.47 -5.66 8.95
N PRO A 35 15.77 -5.31 8.90
CA PRO A 35 16.18 -4.04 9.49
C PRO A 35 17.08 -3.15 8.60
N ALA A 36 17.41 -3.56 7.37
CA ALA A 36 18.34 -2.80 6.52
C ALA A 36 17.77 -1.45 6.02
N GLN A 37 16.46 -1.24 6.17
CA GLN A 37 15.75 -0.02 5.73
C GLN A 37 15.70 1.09 6.79
N CYS A 38 16.09 0.83 8.03
CA CYS A 38 15.89 1.78 9.13
C CYS A 38 16.82 3.00 9.05
N ASP A 39 17.99 2.88 8.40
CA ASP A 39 19.01 3.93 8.36
C ASP A 39 19.51 4.28 6.93
N ALA A 40 18.96 3.66 5.88
CA ALA A 40 19.59 3.67 4.54
C ALA A 40 18.75 4.30 3.40
N VAL A 41 17.54 4.79 3.69
CA VAL A 41 16.66 5.33 2.64
C VAL A 41 16.94 6.81 2.43
N LYS A 42 17.44 7.15 1.25
CA LYS A 42 17.56 8.53 0.80
C LYS A 42 16.25 8.99 0.17
N PHE A 43 15.84 10.21 0.49
CA PHE A 43 14.71 10.90 -0.11
C PHE A 43 15.23 12.13 -0.87
N SER A 44 14.53 12.53 -1.94
CA SER A 44 14.87 13.76 -2.66
C SER A 44 14.70 14.99 -1.77
N ASP A 45 15.43 16.07 -2.04
CA ASP A 45 15.32 17.29 -1.22
C ASP A 45 13.94 17.96 -1.35
N GLU A 46 13.32 17.87 -2.53
CA GLU A 46 11.93 18.29 -2.74
C GLU A 46 10.97 17.48 -1.86
N ASP A 47 11.14 16.15 -1.82
CA ASP A 47 10.31 15.27 -1.01
C ASP A 47 10.45 15.55 0.49
N LYS A 48 11.69 15.75 0.97
CA LYS A 48 11.94 16.15 2.36
C LYS A 48 11.29 17.50 2.70
N TYR A 49 11.33 18.44 1.77
CA TYR A 49 10.73 19.76 1.95
C TYR A 49 9.19 19.70 1.98
N LEU A 50 8.58 18.80 1.19
CA LEU A 50 7.14 18.64 1.13
C LEU A 50 6.55 17.78 2.27
N GLU A 51 7.35 16.94 2.92
CA GLU A 51 6.95 16.10 4.05
C GLU A 51 6.45 16.95 5.22
N ARG A 52 5.27 16.63 5.76
CA ARG A 52 4.63 17.40 6.84
C ARG A 52 4.92 16.86 8.22
N LEU A 53 5.16 15.55 8.33
CA LEU A 53 5.34 14.84 9.60
C LEU A 53 6.64 14.02 9.56
N PRO A 54 7.82 14.67 9.55
CA PRO A 54 9.11 13.99 9.45
C PRO A 54 9.34 13.03 10.63
N ASP A 55 10.27 12.10 10.48
CA ASP A 55 10.50 11.05 11.46
C ASP A 55 10.98 11.62 12.81
N ILE A 56 10.41 11.09 13.89
CA ILE A 56 10.84 11.37 15.27
C ILE A 56 11.99 10.43 15.57
N VAL A 57 13.16 11.00 15.87
CA VAL A 57 14.37 10.25 16.22
C VAL A 57 14.46 10.07 17.74
N PRO A 58 15.15 9.04 18.26
CA PRO A 58 15.22 8.82 19.70
C PRO A 58 15.70 10.04 20.52
N SER A 59 16.55 10.90 19.95
CA SER A 59 17.04 12.10 20.62
C SER A 59 16.00 13.22 20.80
N ASN A 60 14.89 13.20 20.06
CA ASN A 60 13.80 14.19 20.19
C ASN A 60 12.45 13.56 20.60
N ALA A 61 12.46 12.27 20.95
CA ALA A 61 11.28 11.53 21.38
C ALA A 61 10.98 11.75 22.88
N ASP A 62 9.71 11.91 23.22
CA ASP A 62 9.26 11.88 24.62
C ASP A 62 9.29 10.44 25.21
N SER A 63 9.01 10.31 26.50
CA SER A 63 9.07 9.01 27.19
C SER A 63 8.06 7.98 26.65
N ALA A 64 6.87 8.41 26.20
CA ALA A 64 5.86 7.53 25.64
C ALA A 64 6.26 7.08 24.22
N GLN A 65 6.83 7.98 23.43
CA GLN A 65 7.37 7.70 22.10
C GLN A 65 8.56 6.76 22.16
N LEU A 66 9.52 6.99 23.07
CA LEU A 66 10.66 6.08 23.30
C LEU A 66 10.21 4.67 23.68
N LYS A 67 9.18 4.56 24.54
CA LYS A 67 8.60 3.26 24.90
C LYS A 67 7.97 2.57 23.69
N ALA A 68 7.27 3.31 22.83
CA ALA A 68 6.68 2.77 21.61
C ALA A 68 7.74 2.35 20.58
N ILE A 69 8.79 3.16 20.37
CA ILE A 69 9.97 2.81 19.55
C ILE A 69 10.56 1.48 20.00
N LYS A 70 10.84 1.34 21.30
CA LYS A 70 11.42 0.11 21.85
C LYS A 70 10.51 -1.10 21.62
N LYS A 71 9.20 -0.96 21.88
CA LYS A 71 8.23 -2.04 21.72
C LYS A 71 8.15 -2.52 20.27
N ILE A 72 7.99 -1.60 19.31
CA ILE A 72 7.89 -1.95 17.88
C ILE A 72 9.18 -2.59 17.38
N SER A 73 10.32 -2.00 17.74
CA SER A 73 11.62 -2.46 17.26
C SER A 73 12.02 -3.83 17.82
N SER A 74 11.48 -4.21 18.98
CA SER A 74 11.62 -5.57 19.53
C SER A 74 10.70 -6.63 18.91
N GLY A 75 9.69 -6.20 18.14
CA GLY A 75 8.73 -7.09 17.49
C GLY A 75 9.15 -7.49 16.07
N PRO A 76 8.28 -8.22 15.34
CA PRO A 76 8.58 -8.70 13.98
C PRO A 76 8.75 -7.58 12.93
N ARG A 77 8.48 -6.31 13.30
CA ARG A 77 8.71 -5.14 12.44
C ARG A 77 10.15 -4.65 12.45
N GLY A 78 10.92 -4.92 13.50
CA GLY A 78 12.34 -4.55 13.63
C GLY A 78 12.62 -3.06 13.85
N CYS A 79 11.87 -2.13 13.25
CA CYS A 79 11.99 -0.69 13.49
C CYS A 79 10.71 0.10 13.16
N ILE A 80 10.71 1.40 13.46
CA ILE A 80 9.63 2.33 13.13
C ILE A 80 9.93 3.03 11.79
N PHE A 81 9.03 2.87 10.82
CA PHE A 81 9.11 3.52 9.51
C PHE A 81 7.71 3.62 8.88
N GLY A 82 7.60 4.35 7.76
CA GLY A 82 6.36 4.50 7.01
C GLY A 82 5.21 5.04 7.87
N PRO A 83 4.02 4.39 7.88
CA PRO A 83 2.89 4.92 8.64
C PRO A 83 3.12 4.87 10.16
N PHE A 84 3.98 3.97 10.65
CA PHE A 84 4.26 3.87 12.08
C PHE A 84 5.10 5.04 12.61
N SER A 85 5.91 5.67 11.76
CA SER A 85 6.64 6.88 12.17
C SER A 85 5.74 8.11 12.23
N VAL A 86 4.68 8.16 11.43
CA VAL A 86 3.61 9.15 11.53
C VAL A 86 2.83 8.94 12.83
N LEU A 87 2.34 7.72 13.05
CA LEU A 87 1.54 7.32 14.21
C LEU A 87 2.28 7.45 15.54
N LEU A 88 3.62 7.51 15.54
CA LEU A 88 4.43 7.72 16.74
C LEU A 88 4.07 9.02 17.49
N ARG A 89 3.47 10.00 16.81
CA ARG A 89 2.88 11.20 17.43
C ARG A 89 1.70 10.90 18.36
N SER A 90 1.12 9.72 18.28
CA SER A 90 0.07 9.20 19.16
C SER A 90 0.42 7.77 19.60
N PRO A 91 1.30 7.60 20.62
CA PRO A 91 1.84 6.29 21.00
C PRO A 91 0.80 5.23 21.36
N GLU A 92 -0.31 5.62 21.99
CA GLU A 92 -1.41 4.71 22.31
C GLU A 92 -2.17 4.24 21.06
N LEU A 93 -2.42 5.14 20.10
CA LEU A 93 -3.01 4.76 18.83
C LEU A 93 -2.07 3.85 18.06
N LEU A 94 -0.79 4.21 17.96
CA LEU A 94 0.27 3.40 17.35
C LEU A 94 0.26 1.97 17.89
N ASN A 95 0.22 1.81 19.22
CA ASN A 95 0.19 0.52 19.88
C ASN A 95 -1.01 -0.36 19.48
N ARG A 96 -2.18 0.23 19.23
CA ARG A 96 -3.40 -0.50 18.84
C ARG A 96 -3.38 -0.83 17.35
N VAL A 97 -3.03 0.16 16.52
CA VAL A 97 -2.92 0.02 15.07
C VAL A 97 -1.86 -1.03 14.71
N GLN A 98 -0.73 -1.08 15.41
CA GLN A 98 0.28 -2.11 15.14
C GLN A 98 -0.16 -3.52 15.54
N MET A 99 -1.04 -3.69 16.53
CA MET A 99 -1.60 -5.01 16.85
C MET A 99 -2.58 -5.49 15.77
N LEU A 100 -3.48 -4.61 15.31
CA LEU A 100 -4.35 -4.94 14.17
C LEU A 100 -3.53 -5.25 12.91
N GLY A 101 -2.49 -4.46 12.67
CA GLY A 101 -1.56 -4.66 11.55
C GLY A 101 -0.81 -5.98 11.57
N GLU A 102 -0.47 -6.47 12.76
CA GLU A 102 0.15 -7.79 12.92
C GLU A 102 -0.83 -8.88 12.50
N HIS A 103 -2.09 -8.77 12.95
CA HIS A 103 -3.14 -9.71 12.59
C HIS A 103 -3.39 -9.77 11.09
N VAL A 104 -3.77 -8.65 10.48
CA VAL A 104 -4.13 -8.60 9.06
C VAL A 104 -2.96 -8.96 8.11
N ARG A 105 -1.71 -8.80 8.56
CA ARG A 105 -0.53 -9.11 7.74
C ARG A 105 0.04 -10.51 7.93
N PHE A 106 -0.07 -11.10 9.12
CA PHE A 106 0.67 -12.31 9.44
C PHE A 106 -0.19 -13.45 9.97
N THR A 107 -1.30 -13.18 10.66
CA THR A 107 -2.12 -14.23 11.29
C THR A 107 -3.54 -14.34 10.72
N SER A 108 -3.92 -13.46 9.78
CA SER A 108 -5.19 -13.55 9.05
C SER A 108 -5.32 -14.89 8.31
N PRO A 109 -6.53 -15.51 8.30
CA PRO A 109 -6.77 -16.78 7.61
C PRO A 109 -6.83 -16.64 6.09
N LEU A 110 -6.90 -15.42 5.55
CA LEU A 110 -6.89 -15.20 4.11
C LEU A 110 -5.51 -15.56 3.51
N PRO A 111 -5.46 -16.20 2.33
CA PRO A 111 -4.21 -16.47 1.64
C PRO A 111 -3.39 -15.20 1.44
N LYS A 112 -2.06 -15.29 1.60
CA LYS A 112 -1.16 -14.13 1.47
C LYS A 112 -1.31 -13.41 0.12
N SER A 113 -1.47 -14.15 -0.98
CA SER A 113 -1.74 -13.58 -2.31
C SER A 113 -2.98 -12.70 -2.33
N ILE A 114 -4.08 -13.15 -1.72
CA ILE A 114 -5.35 -12.44 -1.64
C ILE A 114 -5.25 -11.19 -0.76
N ARG A 115 -4.53 -11.29 0.37
CA ARG A 115 -4.29 -10.13 1.24
C ARG A 115 -3.50 -9.05 0.51
N GLU A 116 -2.38 -9.40 -0.11
CA GLU A 116 -1.56 -8.43 -0.84
C GLU A 116 -2.26 -7.88 -2.09
N PHE A 117 -3.08 -8.69 -2.77
CA PHE A 117 -3.95 -8.20 -3.85
C PHE A 117 -4.97 -7.17 -3.35
N ALA A 118 -5.67 -7.44 -2.24
CA ALA A 118 -6.58 -6.50 -1.63
C ALA A 118 -5.87 -5.20 -1.21
N ILE A 119 -4.66 -5.31 -0.64
CA ILE A 119 -3.85 -4.14 -0.26
C ILE A 119 -3.52 -3.26 -1.46
N LEU A 120 -3.20 -3.84 -2.63
CA LEU A 120 -2.97 -3.03 -3.84
C LEU A 120 -4.22 -2.27 -4.27
N ILE A 121 -5.40 -2.89 -4.20
CA ILE A 121 -6.66 -2.21 -4.53
C ILE A 121 -6.87 -1.02 -3.58
N VAL A 122 -6.77 -1.26 -2.26
CA VAL A 122 -6.98 -0.22 -1.24
C VAL A 122 -5.96 0.91 -1.39
N GLY A 123 -4.67 0.56 -1.47
CA GLY A 123 -3.58 1.51 -1.60
C GLY A 123 -3.72 2.38 -2.86
N ARG A 124 -4.25 1.82 -3.96
CA ARG A 124 -4.57 2.62 -5.14
C ARG A 124 -5.77 3.53 -4.92
N GLU A 125 -6.85 3.04 -4.29
CA GLU A 125 -8.05 3.85 -4.08
C GLU A 125 -7.83 5.04 -3.15
N VAL A 126 -7.01 4.87 -2.10
CA VAL A 126 -6.57 6.00 -1.28
C VAL A 126 -5.41 6.78 -1.91
N GLN A 127 -4.94 6.38 -3.09
CA GLN A 127 -3.83 7.02 -3.82
C GLN A 127 -2.54 7.13 -3.00
N SER A 128 -2.20 6.11 -2.22
CA SER A 128 -0.97 6.09 -1.42
C SER A 128 0.20 5.48 -2.21
N PRO A 129 1.16 6.28 -2.70
CA PRO A 129 2.32 5.74 -3.41
C PRO A 129 3.25 4.98 -2.48
N TYR A 130 3.29 5.34 -1.19
CA TYR A 130 4.12 4.65 -0.21
C TYR A 130 3.61 3.23 0.05
N GLU A 131 2.30 3.05 0.25
CA GLU A 131 1.73 1.71 0.37
C GLU A 131 1.98 0.88 -0.90
N TRP A 132 1.76 1.48 -2.06
CA TRP A 132 2.01 0.80 -3.33
C TRP A 132 3.46 0.33 -3.48
N TYR A 133 4.42 1.21 -3.19
CA TYR A 133 5.86 0.92 -3.22
C TYR A 133 6.23 -0.27 -2.33
N ILE A 134 5.65 -0.35 -1.13
CA ILE A 134 5.90 -1.46 -0.20
C ILE A 134 5.23 -2.75 -0.68
N HIS A 135 3.97 -2.68 -1.11
CA HIS A 135 3.13 -3.86 -1.25
C HIS A 135 3.17 -4.50 -2.64
N GLU A 136 3.42 -3.76 -3.71
CA GLU A 136 3.53 -4.34 -5.06
C GLU A 136 4.58 -5.46 -5.14
N PRO A 137 5.84 -5.26 -4.73
CA PRO A 137 6.83 -6.35 -4.77
C PRO A 137 6.43 -7.55 -3.91
N ILE A 138 5.68 -7.35 -2.82
CA ILE A 138 5.20 -8.44 -1.95
C ILE A 138 4.04 -9.18 -2.63
N ALA A 139 3.12 -8.47 -3.30
CA ALA A 139 2.02 -9.04 -4.06
C ALA A 139 2.53 -9.90 -5.22
N LEU A 140 3.50 -9.40 -5.99
CA LEU A 140 4.12 -10.13 -7.10
C LEU A 140 4.78 -11.43 -6.61
N ARG A 141 5.57 -11.37 -5.53
CA ARG A 141 6.18 -12.57 -4.92
C ARG A 141 5.16 -13.54 -4.33
N SER A 142 3.96 -13.07 -4.01
CA SER A 142 2.88 -13.90 -3.47
C SER A 142 2.00 -14.51 -4.57
N GLY A 143 2.25 -14.21 -5.85
CA GLY A 143 1.54 -14.81 -6.99
C GLY A 143 0.55 -13.87 -7.69
N VAL A 144 0.44 -12.60 -7.29
CA VAL A 144 -0.32 -11.61 -8.09
C VAL A 144 0.43 -11.35 -9.38
N SER A 145 -0.25 -11.43 -10.53
CA SER A 145 0.43 -11.22 -11.81
C SER A 145 0.87 -9.77 -12.00
N ARG A 146 1.97 -9.55 -12.73
CA ARG A 146 2.41 -8.20 -13.11
C ARG A 146 1.32 -7.45 -13.88
N HIS A 147 0.65 -8.14 -14.81
CA HIS A 147 -0.46 -7.59 -15.58
C HIS A 147 -1.60 -7.08 -14.68
N THR A 148 -1.93 -7.85 -13.63
CA THR A 148 -2.94 -7.47 -12.64
C THR A 148 -2.53 -6.22 -11.88
N ALA A 149 -1.29 -6.17 -11.36
CA ALA A 149 -0.76 -5.02 -10.65
C ALA A 149 -0.73 -3.76 -11.53
N ASP A 150 -0.32 -3.87 -12.80
CA ASP A 150 -0.33 -2.78 -13.77
C ASP A 150 -1.73 -2.24 -14.04
N ALA A 151 -2.72 -3.12 -14.17
CA ALA A 151 -4.11 -2.72 -14.37
C ALA A 151 -4.66 -1.96 -13.15
N LEU A 152 -4.43 -2.49 -11.93
CA LEU A 152 -4.79 -1.84 -10.70
C LEU A 152 -4.12 -0.45 -10.58
N ALA A 153 -2.82 -0.34 -10.87
CA ALA A 153 -2.11 0.93 -10.81
C ALA A 153 -2.72 2.00 -11.73
N ALA A 154 -3.16 1.56 -12.91
CA ALA A 154 -3.83 2.40 -13.90
C ALA A 154 -5.32 2.66 -13.60
N GLN A 155 -5.85 2.22 -12.45
CA GLN A 155 -7.29 2.21 -12.12
C GLN A 155 -8.16 1.58 -13.21
N ARG A 156 -7.64 0.52 -13.86
CA ARG A 156 -8.39 -0.32 -14.78
C ARG A 156 -8.80 -1.60 -14.09
N ILE A 157 -9.88 -2.20 -14.57
CA ILE A 157 -10.27 -3.56 -14.17
C ILE A 157 -9.21 -4.52 -14.74
N PRO A 158 -8.54 -5.34 -13.93
CA PRO A 158 -7.60 -6.33 -14.44
C PRO A 158 -8.29 -7.39 -15.30
N GLU A 159 -7.66 -7.76 -16.41
CA GLU A 159 -8.12 -8.88 -17.24
C GLU A 159 -7.58 -10.20 -16.67
N ASN A 160 -8.29 -11.31 -16.93
CA ASN A 160 -7.87 -12.67 -16.55
C ASN A 160 -7.59 -12.87 -15.04
N MET A 161 -8.30 -12.15 -14.17
CA MET A 161 -8.29 -12.43 -12.74
C MET A 161 -8.73 -13.87 -12.48
N THR A 162 -8.11 -14.51 -11.49
CA THR A 162 -8.64 -15.74 -10.89
C THR A 162 -10.03 -15.48 -10.30
N TYR A 163 -10.75 -16.57 -9.99
CA TYR A 163 -12.04 -16.44 -9.30
C TYR A 163 -11.89 -15.69 -7.96
N ASP A 164 -10.87 -16.04 -7.17
CA ASP A 164 -10.61 -15.43 -5.86
C ASP A 164 -10.26 -13.93 -5.98
N GLU A 165 -9.41 -13.56 -6.95
CA GLU A 165 -9.11 -12.15 -7.23
C GLU A 165 -10.37 -11.40 -7.70
N THR A 166 -11.21 -12.02 -8.53
CA THR A 166 -12.42 -11.38 -9.06
C THR A 166 -13.39 -11.00 -7.94
N ILE A 167 -13.69 -11.93 -7.03
CA ILE A 167 -14.65 -11.67 -5.94
C ILE A 167 -14.08 -10.67 -4.92
N VAL A 168 -12.77 -10.69 -4.67
CA VAL A 168 -12.09 -9.75 -3.78
C VAL A 168 -12.04 -8.35 -4.41
N TYR A 169 -11.75 -8.26 -5.71
CA TYR A 169 -11.78 -7.00 -6.45
C TYR A 169 -13.16 -6.36 -6.36
N GLN A 170 -14.22 -7.13 -6.62
CA GLN A 170 -15.60 -6.65 -6.50
C GLN A 170 -15.92 -6.20 -5.08
N PHE A 171 -15.58 -7.00 -4.07
CA PHE A 171 -15.84 -6.69 -2.66
C PHE A 171 -15.20 -5.37 -2.24
N ILE A 172 -13.89 -5.22 -2.44
CA ILE A 172 -13.13 -4.02 -2.04
C ILE A 172 -13.55 -2.80 -2.86
N THR A 173 -13.80 -2.97 -4.16
CA THR A 173 -14.24 -1.87 -5.04
C THR A 173 -15.64 -1.38 -4.68
N GLU A 174 -16.59 -2.29 -4.39
CA GLU A 174 -17.93 -1.91 -3.92
C GLU A 174 -17.85 -1.21 -2.57
N LEU A 175 -17.14 -1.81 -1.60
CA LEU A 175 -16.98 -1.26 -0.27
C LEU A 175 -16.40 0.17 -0.29
N ASN A 176 -15.38 0.44 -1.10
CA ASN A 176 -14.79 1.79 -1.21
C ASN A 176 -15.70 2.80 -1.93
N LYS A 177 -16.50 2.35 -2.90
CA LYS A 177 -17.34 3.26 -3.72
C LYS A 177 -18.72 3.55 -3.12
N THR A 178 -19.31 2.58 -2.43
CA THR A 178 -20.69 2.66 -1.95
C THR A 178 -20.81 2.42 -0.44
N HIS A 179 -19.71 2.12 0.23
CA HIS A 179 -19.67 1.77 1.66
C HIS A 179 -20.53 0.54 2.03
N MET A 180 -20.89 -0.26 1.03
CA MET A 180 -21.66 -1.49 1.16
C MET A 180 -21.23 -2.47 0.06
N VAL A 181 -21.51 -3.76 0.26
CA VAL A 181 -21.29 -4.79 -0.75
C VAL A 181 -22.63 -5.35 -1.21
N LYS A 182 -22.77 -5.66 -2.50
CA LYS A 182 -24.00 -6.25 -3.03
C LYS A 182 -24.15 -7.69 -2.53
N ASN A 183 -25.40 -8.18 -2.43
CA ASN A 183 -25.68 -9.55 -1.99
C ASN A 183 -24.91 -10.60 -2.80
N ALA A 184 -24.86 -10.46 -4.13
CA ALA A 184 -24.11 -11.39 -4.98
C ALA A 184 -22.60 -11.45 -4.63
N THR A 185 -21.99 -10.30 -4.35
CA THR A 185 -20.58 -10.19 -3.94
C THR A 185 -20.38 -10.79 -2.53
N TYR A 186 -21.27 -10.46 -1.60
CA TYR A 186 -21.27 -11.01 -0.24
C TYR A 186 -21.37 -12.54 -0.25
N ASP A 187 -22.33 -13.09 -1.00
CA ASP A 187 -22.56 -14.53 -1.09
C ASP A 187 -21.35 -15.23 -1.72
N ALA A 188 -20.76 -14.66 -2.77
CA ALA A 188 -19.56 -15.23 -3.40
C ALA A 188 -18.36 -15.27 -2.44
N VAL A 189 -18.09 -14.18 -1.72
CA VAL A 189 -17.02 -14.13 -0.71
C VAL A 189 -17.31 -15.10 0.44
N LYS A 190 -18.56 -15.15 0.93
CA LYS A 190 -18.98 -16.08 1.99
C LYS A 190 -18.80 -17.53 1.56
N SER A 191 -19.19 -17.89 0.34
CA SER A 191 -19.01 -19.25 -0.17
C SER A 191 -17.54 -19.63 -0.29
N ARG A 192 -16.66 -18.68 -0.63
CA ARG A 192 -15.24 -18.96 -0.86
C ARG A 192 -14.37 -18.92 0.40
N PHE A 193 -14.62 -17.96 1.30
CA PHE A 193 -13.79 -17.64 2.46
C PHE A 193 -14.54 -17.68 3.79
N GLY A 194 -15.84 -18.01 3.78
CA GLY A 194 -16.69 -17.99 4.97
C GLY A 194 -17.03 -16.58 5.45
N GLU A 195 -17.80 -16.52 6.54
CA GLU A 195 -18.13 -15.25 7.20
C GLU A 195 -16.88 -14.57 7.76
N SER A 196 -15.91 -15.35 8.25
CA SER A 196 -14.62 -14.82 8.68
C SER A 196 -13.90 -14.08 7.55
N GLY A 197 -13.93 -14.59 6.31
CA GLY A 197 -13.32 -13.90 5.16
C GLY A 197 -13.94 -12.53 4.87
N ILE A 198 -15.25 -12.38 5.06
CA ILE A 198 -15.93 -11.08 4.92
C ILE A 198 -15.42 -10.08 5.97
N VAL A 199 -15.33 -10.52 7.23
CA VAL A 199 -14.85 -9.68 8.33
C VAL A 199 -13.38 -9.28 8.12
N GLU A 200 -12.54 -10.23 7.70
CA GLU A 200 -11.12 -10.03 7.43
C GLU A 200 -10.88 -9.06 6.26
N LEU A 201 -11.62 -9.19 5.14
CA LEU A 201 -11.52 -8.25 4.02
C LEU A 201 -11.96 -6.84 4.41
N THR A 202 -13.05 -6.72 5.17
CA THR A 202 -13.54 -5.43 5.66
C THR A 202 -12.54 -4.77 6.61
N ALA A 203 -11.94 -5.54 7.53
CA ALA A 203 -10.93 -5.04 8.45
C ALA A 203 -9.63 -4.64 7.72
N LEU A 204 -9.21 -5.43 6.72
CA LEU A 204 -8.06 -5.12 5.87
C LEU A 204 -8.28 -3.81 5.10
N ASP A 205 -9.45 -3.66 4.47
CA ASP A 205 -9.82 -2.43 3.75
C ASP A 205 -9.74 -1.19 4.65
N GLY A 206 -10.38 -1.24 5.82
CA GLY A 206 -10.34 -0.14 6.79
C GLY A 206 -8.93 0.14 7.32
N TYR A 207 -8.14 -0.92 7.56
CA TYR A 207 -6.78 -0.80 8.07
C TYR A 207 -5.83 -0.12 7.08
N PHE A 208 -5.77 -0.59 5.84
CA PHE A 208 -4.90 0.02 4.82
C PHE A 208 -5.44 1.37 4.36
N SER A 209 -6.76 1.58 4.40
CA SER A 209 -7.32 2.93 4.23
C SER A 209 -6.83 3.91 5.30
N LEU A 210 -6.76 3.50 6.57
CA LEU A 210 -6.22 4.33 7.64
C LEU A 210 -4.74 4.66 7.39
N LEU A 211 -3.91 3.63 7.12
CA LEU A 211 -2.47 3.82 6.94
C LEU A 211 -2.16 4.67 5.70
N GLY A 212 -2.78 4.38 4.56
CA GLY A 212 -2.62 5.17 3.34
C GLY A 212 -3.03 6.62 3.51
N LYS A 213 -4.11 6.90 4.26
CA LYS A 213 -4.54 8.28 4.58
C LYS A 213 -3.56 8.99 5.52
N GLU A 214 -3.05 8.32 6.56
CA GLU A 214 -2.00 8.87 7.43
C GLU A 214 -0.74 9.23 6.61
N LEU A 215 -0.30 8.33 5.73
CA LEU A 215 0.83 8.56 4.83
C LEU A 215 0.60 9.75 3.90
N ASN A 216 -0.61 9.90 3.36
CA ASN A 216 -0.96 11.01 2.48
C ASN A 216 -1.03 12.35 3.23
N VAL A 217 -1.60 12.37 4.44
CA VAL A 217 -1.65 13.57 5.29
C VAL A 217 -0.23 14.01 5.65
N ALA A 218 0.63 13.05 6.01
CA ALA A 218 2.04 13.26 6.29
C ALA A 218 2.87 13.63 5.04
N ARG A 219 2.35 13.36 3.84
CA ARG A 219 3.08 13.40 2.57
C ARG A 219 4.34 12.55 2.61
N LYS A 220 4.24 11.35 3.18
CA LYS A 220 5.39 10.47 3.39
C LYS A 220 6.00 10.11 2.02
N PRO A 221 7.30 10.38 1.79
CA PRO A 221 7.93 10.13 0.51
C PRO A 221 8.36 8.66 0.35
N VAL A 222 8.52 8.25 -0.90
CA VAL A 222 9.21 6.99 -1.26
C VAL A 222 10.70 7.28 -1.52
N PRO A 223 11.59 6.27 -1.45
CA PRO A 223 13.01 6.49 -1.73
C PRO A 223 13.27 7.21 -3.05
N GLU A 224 14.36 7.96 -3.11
CA GLU A 224 14.83 8.58 -4.35
C GLU A 224 15.04 7.52 -5.45
N ASN A 225 14.82 7.91 -6.71
CA ASN A 225 14.93 7.06 -7.89
C ASN A 225 13.93 5.90 -8.00
N VAL A 226 12.97 5.78 -7.08
CA VAL A 226 11.79 4.92 -7.25
C VAL A 226 10.85 5.58 -8.26
N LEU A 227 10.68 4.95 -9.42
CA LEU A 227 9.59 5.30 -10.31
C LEU A 227 8.27 4.87 -9.64
N LEU A 228 7.26 5.73 -9.66
CA LEU A 228 5.93 5.37 -9.18
C LEU A 228 5.00 5.19 -10.37
N PRO A 229 4.04 4.24 -10.31
CA PRO A 229 3.10 4.04 -11.40
C PRO A 229 1.98 5.09 -11.40
N PHE A 230 1.88 5.90 -10.35
CA PHE A 230 1.00 7.07 -10.26
C PHE A 230 1.62 8.15 -9.36
N ASN A 231 1.25 9.40 -9.60
CA ASN A 231 1.76 10.53 -8.81
C ASN A 231 1.08 10.58 -7.43
N PRO A 232 1.81 11.00 -6.37
CA PRO A 232 1.19 11.33 -5.09
C PRO A 232 0.14 12.44 -5.26
N PRO A 233 -0.96 12.42 -4.50
CA PRO A 233 -2.05 13.40 -4.63
C PRO A 233 -1.61 14.84 -4.35
N TRP A 234 -0.56 15.04 -3.55
CA TRP A 234 -0.01 16.37 -3.26
C TRP A 234 0.94 16.93 -4.32
N LYS A 235 1.30 16.15 -5.36
CA LYS A 235 2.13 16.58 -6.50
C LYS A 235 1.34 16.75 -7.80
N ILE A 236 -0.01 16.70 -7.75
CA ILE A 236 -0.85 16.76 -8.97
C ILE A 236 -0.93 18.18 -9.57
N ASN A 237 -0.45 19.23 -8.86
CA ASN A 237 -0.48 20.62 -9.32
C ASN A 237 0.83 21.39 -9.05
N SER A 238 1.95 20.69 -8.82
CA SER A 238 3.29 21.28 -8.62
C SER A 238 4.10 21.30 -9.92
#